data_AF-A0AB39TX50-F1
#
_entry.id   AF-A0AB39TX50-F1
#
_cell.length_a   1.000
_cell.length_b   1.000
_cell.length_c   1.000
_cell.angle_alpha   90.00
_cell.angle_beta   90.00
_cell.angle_gamma   90.00
#
_symmetry.space_group_name_H-M   'P 1'
#
loop_
_entity.id
_entity.type
_entity.pdbx_description
1 polymer ?
#
loop_
_entity_poly.entity_id
_entity_poly.type
_entity_poly.pdbx_seq_one_letter_code
_entity_poly.pdbx_strand_id
1 'polypeptide(L)'
;MDTDQWIGQYCVNSSGTKAVVVYGPRQAANHEQSFHQGGLAAVVDLGSGAVTKLPDTVSMAYHNPGCGDGDQAVLSRLGDDRGRAVTTLMLVDTTTGAVVRRVGVPGQVTSAVARQGRIAAASGTSVVSVDHDGSVARLTDTHGTPARLATGPGGELAFEVTASGRTEVHRLAQGQDQVLATAGAGEIRLRASRPGITVVGPKASALLPAGVRPAGWHTVDAPSEAEVSTDNALVVTSASNKDEAAGRMALGEVSGGTRPVRISAVVPATGANPAFVVLPAAQRPGDGAAASPARPAPAEVRGAAPAAGPDPAGTTIDVDRACAVPRNDPKVMSLQPSPQMAEWAIDLAVQGQLTVPRPAGWNGSPLAAYTPQGLFPSHDLSGGGRVPAQIMLGIAAQESNMWQASQHAVDGESGNFEQGGFYGNHGDNSVVDFSQADCGYGMMQVTDGMRVPDRSYTQQQQLAIAVDYAANAAAGLQILQDKWNQTRARGLVANDGDPKYLENWWFALWAYNTGYHEQGSDASGAYGLGWTNNPGNPDYPADRKVFLSATRDDAKTPNHWSYPERVIGWAAYSLLRYDFINHKYVEAFSRGHWANLDAPQ
;
A
#
# COMPACT_ATOMS: atom_id res chain seq x y z
N MET A 1 -8.18 -12.94 6.99
CA MET A 1 -6.92 -12.21 6.78
C MET A 1 -6.47 -11.70 8.11
N ASP A 2 -5.32 -12.15 8.54
CA ASP A 2 -4.65 -11.56 9.67
C ASP A 2 -3.90 -10.32 9.18
N THR A 3 -3.97 -9.21 9.92
CA THR A 3 -3.31 -7.95 9.57
C THR A 3 -2.97 -7.18 10.83
N ASP A 4 -1.81 -6.55 10.84
CA ASP A 4 -1.39 -5.64 11.92
C ASP A 4 -2.18 -4.32 11.92
N GLN A 5 -2.70 -3.90 10.77
CA GLN A 5 -3.46 -2.66 10.61
C GLN A 5 -4.43 -2.70 9.41
N TRP A 6 -5.57 -2.06 9.57
CA TRP A 6 -6.45 -1.67 8.47
C TRP A 6 -6.18 -0.22 8.08
N ILE A 7 -6.07 0.02 6.78
CA ILE A 7 -5.88 1.34 6.19
C ILE A 7 -7.09 1.67 5.31
N GLY A 8 -7.29 2.94 5.03
CA GLY A 8 -8.42 3.34 4.21
C GLY A 8 -8.47 4.84 3.97
N GLN A 9 -9.45 5.21 3.16
CA GLN A 9 -9.72 6.56 2.71
C GLN A 9 -11.21 6.78 2.66
N TYR A 10 -11.61 8.03 2.68
CA TYR A 10 -13.01 8.39 2.65
C TYR A 10 -13.23 9.68 1.88
N CYS A 11 -14.47 9.84 1.42
CA CYS A 11 -15.00 11.11 0.98
C CYS A 11 -16.36 11.32 1.65
N VAL A 12 -16.76 12.57 1.83
CA VAL A 12 -18.06 12.93 2.40
C VAL A 12 -18.94 13.49 1.29
N ASN A 13 -20.20 13.04 1.23
CA ASN A 13 -21.16 13.52 0.24
C ASN A 13 -21.46 15.02 0.41
N SER A 14 -22.08 15.64 -0.60
CA SER A 14 -22.31 17.10 -0.58
C SER A 14 -23.18 17.58 0.58
N SER A 15 -24.08 16.71 1.09
CA SER A 15 -24.93 17.03 2.24
C SER A 15 -24.18 17.01 3.57
N GLY A 16 -23.01 16.37 3.65
CA GLY A 16 -22.22 16.22 4.87
C GLY A 16 -22.74 15.13 5.81
N THR A 17 -23.65 14.28 5.34
CA THR A 17 -24.39 13.31 6.18
C THR A 17 -23.92 11.88 6.02
N LYS A 18 -23.26 11.56 4.89
CA LYS A 18 -22.75 10.24 4.58
C LYS A 18 -21.28 10.31 4.19
N ALA A 19 -20.49 9.38 4.69
CA ALA A 19 -19.16 9.12 4.19
C ALA A 19 -19.16 7.85 3.35
N VAL A 20 -18.50 7.88 2.20
CA VAL A 20 -18.13 6.65 1.48
C VAL A 20 -16.70 6.34 1.88
N VAL A 21 -16.45 5.09 2.29
CA VAL A 21 -15.16 4.64 2.78
C VAL A 21 -14.66 3.49 1.91
N VAL A 22 -13.37 3.51 1.59
CA VAL A 22 -12.63 2.40 1.00
C VAL A 22 -11.57 1.98 2.00
N TYR A 23 -11.52 0.70 2.33
CA TYR A 23 -10.64 0.19 3.37
C TYR A 23 -10.16 -1.23 3.08
N GLY A 24 -8.98 -1.55 3.59
CA GLY A 24 -8.35 -2.85 3.39
C GLY A 24 -7.22 -3.10 4.38
N PRO A 25 -6.75 -4.34 4.46
CA PRO A 25 -5.57 -4.69 5.25
C PRO A 25 -4.34 -4.01 4.64
N ARG A 26 -3.43 -3.49 5.47
CA ARG A 26 -2.27 -2.70 5.04
C ARG A 26 -1.40 -3.40 4.00
N GLN A 27 -1.27 -4.73 4.10
CA GLN A 27 -0.49 -5.59 3.21
C GLN A 27 -1.05 -5.61 1.78
N ALA A 28 -2.32 -5.26 1.58
CA ALA A 28 -2.89 -5.16 0.23
C ALA A 28 -2.17 -4.08 -0.62
N ALA A 29 -1.46 -3.12 0.00
CA ALA A 29 -0.66 -2.14 -0.72
C ALA A 29 0.63 -2.70 -1.34
N ASN A 30 1.02 -3.94 -1.01
CA ASN A 30 2.27 -4.57 -1.44
C ASN A 30 2.13 -5.46 -2.67
N HIS A 31 0.90 -5.80 -3.06
CA HIS A 31 0.63 -6.67 -4.21
C HIS A 31 -0.33 -6.00 -5.18
N GLU A 32 0.02 -5.98 -6.45
CA GLU A 32 -0.72 -5.31 -7.53
C GLU A 32 -2.22 -5.64 -7.53
N GLN A 33 -2.57 -6.92 -7.57
CA GLN A 33 -3.97 -7.34 -7.62
C GLN A 33 -4.75 -6.91 -6.37
N SER A 34 -4.17 -7.05 -5.18
CA SER A 34 -4.79 -6.64 -3.92
C SER A 34 -4.93 -5.12 -3.81
N PHE A 35 -3.96 -4.37 -4.33
CA PHE A 35 -4.00 -2.91 -4.36
C PHE A 35 -5.12 -2.41 -5.29
N HIS A 36 -5.22 -2.96 -6.50
CA HIS A 36 -6.20 -2.52 -7.49
C HIS A 36 -7.60 -3.07 -7.25
N GLN A 37 -7.73 -4.25 -6.65
CA GLN A 37 -9.00 -5.01 -6.61
C GLN A 37 -9.33 -5.60 -5.24
N GLY A 38 -8.51 -5.38 -4.22
CA GLY A 38 -8.66 -6.00 -2.90
C GLY A 38 -9.38 -5.14 -1.86
N GLY A 39 -9.60 -3.86 -2.12
CA GLY A 39 -10.28 -2.94 -1.21
C GLY A 39 -11.76 -3.29 -1.01
N LEU A 40 -12.25 -3.11 0.21
CA LEU A 40 -13.67 -3.16 0.55
C LEU A 40 -14.24 -1.75 0.58
N ALA A 41 -15.52 -1.59 0.27
CA ALA A 41 -16.19 -0.31 0.32
C ALA A 41 -17.46 -0.34 1.17
N ALA A 42 -17.78 0.78 1.81
CA ALA A 42 -19.01 0.95 2.57
C ALA A 42 -19.51 2.41 2.54
N VAL A 43 -20.80 2.60 2.80
CA VAL A 43 -21.41 3.89 3.10
C VAL A 43 -21.68 3.96 4.61
N VAL A 44 -21.18 5.00 5.25
CA VAL A 44 -21.35 5.27 6.68
C VAL A 44 -22.25 6.49 6.86
N ASP A 45 -23.34 6.31 7.60
CA ASP A 45 -24.18 7.42 8.06
C ASP A 45 -23.48 8.13 9.23
N LEU A 46 -23.11 9.40 9.04
CA LEU A 46 -22.32 10.15 10.02
C LEU A 46 -23.13 10.60 11.24
N GLY A 47 -24.47 10.64 11.13
CA GLY A 47 -25.35 11.01 12.24
C GLY A 47 -25.67 9.85 13.17
N SER A 48 -25.84 8.66 12.61
CA SER A 48 -26.28 7.46 13.33
C SER A 48 -25.21 6.39 13.52
N GLY A 49 -24.10 6.48 12.78
CA GLY A 49 -23.04 5.47 12.76
C GLY A 49 -23.38 4.21 11.95
N ALA A 50 -24.53 4.15 11.28
CA ALA A 50 -24.95 2.98 10.53
C ALA A 50 -24.04 2.72 9.32
N VAL A 51 -23.62 1.47 9.13
CA VAL A 51 -22.70 1.05 8.07
C VAL A 51 -23.40 0.15 7.06
N THR A 52 -23.36 0.52 5.77
CA THR A 52 -23.86 -0.29 4.65
C THR A 52 -22.68 -0.72 3.78
N LYS A 53 -22.31 -2.01 3.82
CA LYS A 53 -21.20 -2.56 3.02
C LYS A 53 -21.63 -2.78 1.57
N LEU A 54 -20.76 -2.44 0.64
CA LEU A 54 -21.03 -2.53 -0.80
C LEU A 54 -20.59 -3.91 -1.36
N PRO A 55 -21.23 -4.39 -2.44
CA PRO A 55 -21.03 -5.75 -2.94
C PRO A 55 -19.83 -5.91 -3.88
N ASP A 56 -19.06 -4.86 -4.14
CA ASP A 56 -17.92 -4.88 -5.05
C ASP A 56 -16.61 -4.64 -4.30
N THR A 57 -15.55 -5.28 -4.78
CA THR A 57 -14.19 -4.89 -4.40
C THR A 57 -13.71 -3.75 -5.27
N VAL A 58 -12.80 -2.95 -4.73
CA VAL A 58 -12.36 -1.69 -5.33
C VAL A 58 -10.85 -1.48 -5.16
N SER A 59 -10.31 -0.49 -5.85
CA SER A 59 -8.90 -0.08 -5.69
C SER A 59 -8.70 0.63 -4.36
N MET A 60 -7.53 0.45 -3.75
CA MET A 60 -7.08 1.23 -2.59
C MET A 60 -6.33 2.50 -2.99
N ALA A 61 -6.28 2.89 -4.27
CA ALA A 61 -5.57 4.09 -4.72
C ALA A 61 -6.10 5.38 -4.02
N TYR A 62 -5.24 6.39 -3.87
CA TYR A 62 -5.54 7.62 -3.09
C TYR A 62 -6.77 8.42 -3.53
N HIS A 63 -7.22 8.18 -4.76
CA HIS A 63 -8.29 8.90 -5.43
C HIS A 63 -9.65 8.18 -5.32
N ASN A 64 -9.72 7.13 -4.51
CA ASN A 64 -10.89 6.27 -4.35
C ASN A 64 -11.31 6.20 -2.86
N PRO A 65 -12.50 6.67 -2.47
CA PRO A 65 -13.64 7.08 -3.30
C PRO A 65 -13.61 8.55 -3.73
N GLY A 66 -14.35 8.88 -4.81
CA GLY A 66 -14.59 10.27 -5.23
C GLY A 66 -16.05 10.69 -5.05
N CYS A 67 -16.30 11.59 -4.10
CA CYS A 67 -17.62 12.17 -3.87
C CYS A 67 -17.84 13.35 -4.83
N GLY A 68 -18.99 13.35 -5.49
CA GLY A 68 -19.34 14.36 -6.48
C GLY A 68 -20.59 15.14 -6.11
N ASP A 69 -21.34 15.56 -7.14
CA ASP A 69 -22.58 16.31 -6.96
C ASP A 69 -23.65 15.49 -6.23
N GLY A 70 -24.29 16.10 -5.24
CA GLY A 70 -25.42 15.51 -4.51
C GLY A 70 -25.00 14.34 -3.61
N ASP A 71 -25.91 13.38 -3.47
CA ASP A 71 -25.73 12.20 -2.65
C ASP A 71 -25.09 11.04 -3.45
N GLN A 72 -24.16 11.33 -4.35
CA GLN A 72 -23.48 10.34 -5.20
C GLN A 72 -21.97 10.30 -4.97
N ALA A 73 -21.41 9.09 -5.09
CA ALA A 73 -19.96 8.87 -5.11
C ALA A 73 -19.60 7.91 -6.24
N VAL A 74 -18.34 7.97 -6.68
CA VAL A 74 -17.78 7.02 -7.64
C VAL A 74 -16.68 6.22 -6.96
N LEU A 75 -16.77 4.90 -7.11
CA LEU A 75 -15.71 3.97 -6.79
C LEU A 75 -15.03 3.49 -8.08
N SER A 76 -13.74 3.18 -8.00
CA SER A 76 -12.97 2.70 -9.15
C SER A 76 -12.21 1.40 -8.85
N ARG A 77 -11.97 0.62 -9.90
CA ARG A 77 -11.14 -0.58 -9.87
C ARG A 77 -10.46 -0.78 -11.21
N LEU A 78 -9.13 -0.86 -11.22
CA LEU A 78 -8.37 -1.25 -12.40
C LEU A 78 -8.32 -2.78 -12.50
N GLY A 79 -8.57 -3.31 -13.69
CA GLY A 79 -8.45 -4.73 -13.97
C GLY A 79 -8.02 -4.98 -15.40
N ASP A 80 -8.08 -6.25 -15.79
CA ASP A 80 -7.78 -6.71 -17.13
C ASP A 80 -9.04 -7.30 -17.78
N ASP A 81 -9.27 -6.98 -19.06
CA ASP A 81 -10.23 -7.66 -19.93
C ASP A 81 -9.52 -8.13 -21.20
N ARG A 82 -9.17 -9.42 -21.22
CA ARG A 82 -8.51 -10.11 -22.34
C ARG A 82 -7.18 -9.46 -22.74
N GLY A 83 -6.32 -9.17 -21.75
CA GLY A 83 -5.00 -8.58 -21.95
C GLY A 83 -5.05 -7.07 -22.24
N ARG A 84 -6.14 -6.40 -21.85
CA ARG A 84 -6.30 -4.95 -21.94
C ARG A 84 -6.69 -4.39 -20.59
N ALA A 85 -5.97 -3.37 -20.15
CA ALA A 85 -6.33 -2.60 -18.97
C ALA A 85 -7.73 -1.99 -19.15
N VAL A 86 -8.62 -2.21 -18.18
CA VAL A 86 -9.95 -1.61 -18.11
C VAL A 86 -10.20 -1.13 -16.68
N THR A 87 -10.64 0.11 -16.55
CA THR A 87 -11.11 0.65 -15.27
C THR A 87 -12.62 0.46 -15.17
N THR A 88 -13.07 -0.26 -14.15
CA THR A 88 -14.49 -0.29 -13.78
C THR A 88 -14.80 0.88 -12.86
N LEU A 89 -15.73 1.75 -13.26
CA LEU A 89 -16.29 2.81 -12.44
C LEU A 89 -17.66 2.40 -11.92
N MET A 90 -17.90 2.62 -10.62
CA MET A 90 -19.12 2.21 -9.93
C MET A 90 -19.76 3.44 -9.29
N LEU A 91 -20.96 3.80 -9.76
CA LEU A 91 -21.72 4.91 -9.19
C LEU A 91 -22.51 4.41 -7.98
N VAL A 92 -22.28 5.03 -6.83
CA VAL A 92 -22.93 4.74 -5.56
C VAL A 92 -23.95 5.82 -5.25
N ASP A 93 -25.17 5.41 -4.96
CA ASP A 93 -26.16 6.25 -4.30
C ASP A 93 -25.93 6.15 -2.78
N THR A 94 -25.46 7.23 -2.17
CA THR A 94 -25.08 7.27 -0.75
C THR A 94 -26.29 7.30 0.20
N THR A 95 -27.48 7.62 -0.30
CA THR A 95 -28.72 7.62 0.49
C THR A 95 -29.24 6.20 0.68
N THR A 96 -29.22 5.40 -0.39
CA THR A 96 -29.64 3.99 -0.37
C THR A 96 -28.52 3.02 -0.01
N GLY A 97 -27.26 3.45 -0.13
CA GLY A 97 -26.09 2.58 0.05
C GLY A 97 -25.96 1.53 -1.05
N ALA A 98 -26.42 1.84 -2.27
CA ALA A 98 -26.45 0.90 -3.39
C ALA A 98 -25.54 1.34 -4.54
N VAL A 99 -24.90 0.36 -5.18
CA VAL A 99 -24.23 0.57 -6.47
C VAL A 99 -25.28 0.56 -7.57
N VAL A 100 -25.60 1.74 -8.10
CA VAL A 100 -26.68 1.94 -9.08
C VAL A 100 -26.22 1.80 -10.53
N ARG A 101 -24.91 1.91 -10.79
CA ARG A 101 -24.33 1.75 -12.14
C ARG A 101 -22.91 1.23 -12.07
N ARG A 102 -22.55 0.35 -13.00
CA ARG A 102 -21.16 -0.09 -13.26
C ARG A 102 -20.86 0.17 -14.72
N VAL A 103 -19.71 0.75 -15.01
CA VAL A 103 -19.30 1.07 -16.38
C VAL A 103 -17.81 0.78 -16.56
N GLY A 104 -17.45 0.10 -17.64
CA GLY A 104 -16.06 -0.19 -18.00
C GLY A 104 -15.51 0.91 -18.91
N VAL A 105 -14.32 1.40 -18.60
CA VAL A 105 -13.60 2.40 -19.38
C VAL A 105 -12.26 1.80 -19.82
N PRO A 106 -11.95 1.77 -21.13
CA PRO A 106 -10.65 1.29 -21.60
C PRO A 106 -9.49 2.12 -21.03
N GLY A 107 -8.44 1.43 -20.57
CA GLY A 107 -7.27 2.02 -19.95
C GLY A 107 -7.48 2.38 -18.47
N GLN A 108 -6.48 3.06 -17.90
CA GLN A 108 -6.52 3.57 -16.54
C GLN A 108 -7.19 4.95 -16.52
N VAL A 109 -8.23 5.10 -15.71
CA VAL A 109 -8.80 6.40 -15.33
C VAL A 109 -8.80 6.57 -13.82
N THR A 110 -8.50 7.77 -13.34
CA THR A 110 -8.32 8.05 -11.91
C THR A 110 -9.12 9.27 -11.47
N SER A 111 -9.20 9.52 -10.16
CA SER A 111 -9.87 10.70 -9.59
C SER A 111 -11.30 10.88 -10.10
N ALA A 112 -12.06 9.79 -10.16
CA ALA A 112 -13.41 9.82 -10.72
C ALA A 112 -14.40 10.44 -9.73
N VAL A 113 -15.22 11.39 -10.19
CA VAL A 113 -16.28 12.04 -9.40
C VAL A 113 -17.59 12.11 -10.16
N ALA A 114 -18.72 12.00 -9.46
CA ALA A 114 -20.04 12.18 -10.06
C ALA A 114 -20.26 13.65 -10.43
N ARG A 115 -20.66 13.92 -11.68
CA ARG A 115 -20.88 15.29 -12.18
C ARG A 115 -22.03 15.32 -13.16
N GLN A 116 -23.09 16.08 -12.85
CA GLN A 116 -24.22 16.31 -13.77
C GLN A 116 -24.81 15.02 -14.40
N GLY A 117 -24.98 13.95 -13.61
CA GLY A 117 -25.50 12.65 -14.07
C GLY A 117 -24.49 11.76 -14.84
N ARG A 118 -23.29 12.28 -15.09
CA ARG A 118 -22.15 11.59 -15.71
C ARG A 118 -21.04 11.41 -14.67
N ILE A 119 -19.90 10.88 -15.11
CA ILE A 119 -18.68 10.83 -14.31
C ILE A 119 -17.64 11.74 -14.96
N ALA A 120 -16.94 12.55 -14.17
CA ALA A 120 -15.70 13.21 -14.59
C ALA A 120 -14.52 12.43 -14.01
N ALA A 121 -13.46 12.24 -14.79
CA ALA A 121 -12.26 11.50 -14.36
C ALA A 121 -11.01 12.03 -15.06
N ALA A 122 -9.84 11.69 -14.54
CA ALA A 122 -8.56 11.91 -15.20
C ALA A 122 -8.23 10.71 -16.11
N SER A 123 -7.73 10.99 -17.31
CA SER A 123 -7.24 9.98 -18.26
C SER A 123 -6.01 10.53 -18.99
N GLY A 124 -4.83 9.97 -18.71
CA GLY A 124 -3.57 10.56 -19.16
C GLY A 124 -3.46 12.02 -18.72
N THR A 125 -3.14 12.91 -19.66
CA THR A 125 -3.04 14.36 -19.42
C THR A 125 -4.33 15.11 -19.77
N SER A 126 -5.49 14.48 -19.56
CA SER A 126 -6.79 15.08 -19.86
C SER A 126 -7.77 14.84 -18.72
N VAL A 127 -8.68 15.80 -18.53
CA VAL A 127 -9.93 15.56 -17.81
C VAL A 127 -10.96 15.09 -18.85
N VAL A 128 -11.67 14.02 -18.52
CA VAL A 128 -12.67 13.40 -19.40
C VAL A 128 -14.02 13.28 -18.69
N SER A 129 -15.09 13.23 -19.48
CA SER A 129 -16.41 12.80 -19.04
C SER A 129 -16.69 11.39 -19.56
N VAL A 130 -17.19 10.54 -18.68
CA VAL A 130 -17.60 9.16 -18.98
C VAL A 130 -19.13 9.08 -18.95
N ASP A 131 -19.71 8.57 -20.03
CA ASP A 131 -21.15 8.32 -20.14
C ASP A 131 -21.58 7.01 -19.47
N HIS A 132 -22.89 6.74 -19.48
CA HIS A 132 -23.50 5.51 -18.99
C HIS A 132 -23.04 4.24 -19.72
N ASP A 133 -22.62 4.34 -20.99
CA ASP A 133 -22.14 3.23 -21.82
C ASP A 133 -20.61 3.06 -21.79
N GLY A 134 -19.89 3.93 -21.08
CA GLY A 134 -18.42 3.93 -21.01
C GLY A 134 -17.74 4.75 -22.08
N SER A 135 -18.50 5.41 -22.96
CA SER A 135 -17.95 6.36 -23.91
C SER A 135 -17.28 7.54 -23.19
N VAL A 136 -16.09 7.90 -23.67
CA VAL A 136 -15.24 8.93 -23.08
C VAL A 136 -15.21 10.15 -23.98
N ALA A 137 -15.59 11.30 -23.44
CA ALA A 137 -15.49 12.60 -24.10
C ALA A 137 -14.48 13.48 -23.36
N ARG A 138 -13.53 14.06 -24.08
CA ARG A 138 -12.55 14.98 -23.50
C ARG A 138 -13.22 16.28 -23.07
N LEU A 139 -12.88 16.77 -21.87
CA LEU A 139 -13.36 18.04 -21.33
C LEU A 139 -12.30 19.14 -21.43
N THR A 140 -11.06 18.84 -21.02
CA THR A 140 -9.90 19.74 -21.17
C THR A 140 -8.61 18.92 -21.18
N ASP A 141 -7.55 19.54 -21.72
CA ASP A 141 -6.19 19.01 -21.70
C ASP A 141 -5.33 19.79 -20.73
N THR A 142 -4.39 19.08 -20.11
CA THR A 142 -3.44 19.60 -19.14
C THR A 142 -2.02 19.19 -19.55
N HIS A 143 -1.02 19.76 -18.88
CA HIS A 143 0.39 19.46 -19.13
C HIS A 143 0.97 18.37 -18.19
N GLY A 144 0.12 17.85 -17.29
CA GLY A 144 0.39 16.73 -16.38
C GLY A 144 -0.93 16.02 -16.04
N THR A 145 -0.88 14.87 -15.38
CA THR A 145 -2.10 14.11 -15.06
C THR A 145 -2.98 14.87 -14.06
N PRO A 146 -4.26 15.14 -14.37
CA PRO A 146 -5.20 15.71 -13.41
C PRO A 146 -5.40 14.79 -12.20
N ALA A 147 -5.52 15.38 -11.01
CA ALA A 147 -5.66 14.66 -9.76
C ALA A 147 -6.69 15.33 -8.83
N ARG A 148 -7.19 14.57 -7.84
CA ARG A 148 -8.10 15.05 -6.78
C ARG A 148 -9.27 15.87 -7.30
N LEU A 149 -9.91 15.40 -8.37
CA LEU A 149 -11.07 16.07 -8.95
C LEU A 149 -12.16 16.28 -7.88
N ALA A 150 -12.80 17.43 -7.91
CA ALA A 150 -13.87 17.82 -7.01
C ALA A 150 -14.93 18.60 -7.79
N THR A 151 -16.21 18.34 -7.52
CA THR A 151 -17.28 19.15 -8.10
C THR A 151 -17.63 20.34 -7.21
N GLY A 152 -17.93 21.47 -7.85
CA GLY A 152 -18.28 22.72 -7.20
C GLY A 152 -19.69 23.20 -7.57
N PRO A 153 -20.11 24.35 -7.01
CA PRO A 153 -21.41 24.94 -7.30
C PRO A 153 -21.65 25.15 -8.80
N GLY A 154 -22.88 24.89 -9.25
CA GLY A 154 -23.23 25.01 -10.68
C GLY A 154 -22.60 23.92 -11.58
N GLY A 155 -22.04 22.86 -11.00
CA GLY A 155 -21.41 21.76 -11.73
C GLY A 155 -20.06 22.12 -12.33
N GLU A 156 -19.38 23.14 -11.81
CA GLU A 156 -17.96 23.34 -12.13
C GLU A 156 -17.12 22.17 -11.60
N LEU A 157 -15.94 22.01 -12.18
CA LEU A 157 -14.99 20.99 -11.75
C LEU A 157 -13.69 21.68 -11.32
N ALA A 158 -13.15 21.27 -10.19
CA ALA A 158 -11.82 21.62 -9.75
C ALA A 158 -10.93 20.39 -9.77
N PHE A 159 -9.65 20.60 -10.04
CA PHE A 159 -8.64 19.53 -10.03
C PHE A 159 -7.25 20.12 -9.83
N GLU A 160 -6.32 19.26 -9.46
CA GLU A 160 -4.90 19.57 -9.36
C GLU A 160 -4.16 19.08 -10.60
N VAL A 161 -3.12 19.80 -10.99
CA VAL A 161 -2.10 19.30 -11.93
C VAL A 161 -0.74 19.53 -11.30
N THR A 162 0.02 18.46 -11.08
CA THR A 162 1.40 18.55 -10.57
C THR A 162 2.38 18.19 -11.68
N ALA A 163 3.26 19.13 -12.00
CA ALA A 163 4.29 18.96 -13.02
C ALA A 163 5.47 19.90 -12.75
N SER A 164 6.69 19.46 -13.07
CA SER A 164 7.91 20.27 -12.94
C SER A 164 8.09 20.90 -11.55
N GLY A 165 7.80 20.14 -10.48
CA GLY A 165 7.93 20.61 -9.09
C GLY A 165 6.90 21.63 -8.63
N ARG A 166 5.82 21.86 -9.40
CA ARG A 166 4.72 22.78 -9.02
C ARG A 166 3.38 22.06 -9.05
N THR A 167 2.47 22.48 -8.19
CA THR A 167 1.06 22.07 -8.18
C THR A 167 0.20 23.27 -8.56
N GLU A 168 -0.62 23.10 -9.59
CA GLU A 168 -1.61 24.06 -10.07
C GLU A 168 -3.01 23.61 -9.65
N VAL A 169 -3.83 24.54 -9.17
CA VAL A 169 -5.26 24.33 -8.90
C VAL A 169 -6.06 24.91 -10.04
N HIS A 170 -6.78 24.05 -10.74
CA HIS A 170 -7.57 24.38 -11.91
C HIS A 170 -9.05 24.48 -11.57
N ARG A 171 -9.75 25.29 -12.35
CA ARG A 171 -11.21 25.37 -12.39
C ARG A 171 -11.68 25.26 -13.83
N LEU A 172 -12.44 24.21 -14.11
CA LEU A 172 -13.16 24.02 -15.35
C LEU A 172 -14.63 24.40 -15.17
N ALA A 173 -15.04 25.50 -15.79
CA ALA A 173 -16.41 25.97 -15.80
C ALA A 173 -16.80 26.46 -17.18
N GLN A 174 -18.03 26.14 -17.63
CA GLN A 174 -18.54 26.54 -18.95
C GLN A 174 -17.59 26.17 -20.12
N GLY A 175 -16.89 25.03 -19.99
CA GLY A 175 -15.92 24.56 -20.99
C GLY A 175 -14.59 25.32 -21.03
N GLN A 176 -14.34 26.21 -20.06
CA GLN A 176 -13.09 26.95 -19.92
C GLN A 176 -12.32 26.45 -18.71
N ASP A 177 -11.08 26.03 -18.93
CA ASP A 177 -10.12 25.68 -17.88
C ASP A 177 -9.30 26.92 -17.50
N GLN A 178 -9.19 27.19 -16.20
CA GLN A 178 -8.45 28.30 -15.64
C GLN A 178 -7.61 27.84 -14.44
N VAL A 179 -6.32 28.17 -14.46
CA VAL A 179 -5.45 28.05 -13.27
C VAL A 179 -5.80 29.17 -12.29
N LEU A 180 -6.21 28.80 -11.08
CA LEU A 180 -6.58 29.73 -10.01
C LEU A 180 -5.45 29.99 -9.03
N ALA A 181 -4.63 28.97 -8.76
CA ALA A 181 -3.52 29.06 -7.83
C ALA A 181 -2.38 28.14 -8.27
N THR A 182 -1.16 28.49 -7.88
CA THR A 182 0.04 27.68 -8.12
C THR A 182 0.96 27.75 -6.90
N ALA A 183 1.49 26.62 -6.48
CA ALA A 183 2.50 26.53 -5.42
C ALA A 183 3.55 25.46 -5.75
N GLY A 184 4.55 25.30 -4.87
CA GLY A 184 5.46 24.16 -4.95
C GLY A 184 4.69 22.84 -4.81
N ALA A 185 5.24 21.77 -5.36
CA ALA A 185 4.65 20.43 -5.24
C ALA A 185 4.40 20.08 -3.76
N GLY A 186 3.16 19.69 -3.45
CA GLY A 186 2.75 19.31 -2.10
C GLY A 186 2.57 20.48 -1.13
N GLU A 187 2.66 21.74 -1.56
CA GLU A 187 2.44 22.91 -0.70
C GLU A 187 0.97 23.33 -0.60
N ILE A 188 0.15 22.94 -1.58
CA ILE A 188 -1.29 23.17 -1.59
C ILE A 188 -2.04 21.89 -1.95
N ARG A 189 -3.28 21.80 -1.50
CA ARG A 189 -4.17 20.69 -1.81
C ARG A 189 -5.63 21.11 -1.91
N LEU A 190 -6.35 20.46 -2.80
CA LEU A 190 -7.76 20.57 -3.06
C LEU A 190 -8.53 19.58 -2.17
N ARG A 191 -9.55 20.08 -1.49
CA ARG A 191 -10.49 19.29 -0.70
C ARG A 191 -11.91 19.68 -1.11
N ALA A 192 -12.72 18.68 -1.44
CA ALA A 192 -14.16 18.87 -1.53
C ALA A 192 -14.74 18.77 -0.11
N SER A 193 -15.35 19.85 0.37
CA SER A 193 -16.06 19.85 1.64
C SER A 193 -17.37 20.62 1.47
N ARG A 194 -18.32 20.50 2.39
CA ARG A 194 -19.32 21.56 2.50
C ARG A 194 -18.59 22.81 3.08
N PRO A 195 -18.91 24.03 2.65
CA PRO A 195 -19.91 24.44 1.67
C PRO A 195 -19.46 24.47 0.18
N GLY A 196 -18.26 23.98 -0.16
CA GLY A 196 -17.80 23.90 -1.55
C GLY A 196 -16.35 23.44 -1.71
N ILE A 197 -15.58 24.13 -2.53
CA ILE A 197 -14.20 23.70 -2.84
C ILE A 197 -13.24 24.42 -1.90
N THR A 198 -12.37 23.69 -1.20
CA THR A 198 -11.40 24.25 -0.27
C THR A 198 -9.97 24.01 -0.75
N VAL A 199 -9.19 25.08 -0.88
CA VAL A 199 -7.73 25.00 -1.10
C VAL A 199 -7.02 25.12 0.24
N VAL A 200 -6.26 24.10 0.61
CA VAL A 200 -5.54 23.98 1.88
C VAL A 200 -4.05 24.10 1.63
N GLY A 201 -3.33 24.89 2.43
CA GLY A 201 -1.89 25.00 2.33
C GLY A 201 -1.37 26.18 3.17
N PRO A 202 -0.08 26.23 3.56
CA PRO A 202 0.40 27.21 4.55
C PRO A 202 0.19 28.68 4.17
N LYS A 203 -0.07 28.96 2.89
CA LYS A 203 -0.34 30.31 2.34
C LYS A 203 -1.49 30.29 1.33
N ALA A 204 -2.45 29.37 1.46
CA ALA A 204 -3.55 29.21 0.52
C ALA A 204 -4.38 30.50 0.38
N SER A 205 -4.59 31.25 1.45
CA SER A 205 -5.34 32.51 1.43
C SER A 205 -4.65 33.62 0.62
N ALA A 206 -3.31 33.62 0.59
CA ALA A 206 -2.52 34.55 -0.20
C ALA A 206 -2.46 34.14 -1.68
N LEU A 207 -2.44 32.83 -1.96
CA LEU A 207 -2.45 32.28 -3.32
C LEU A 207 -3.81 32.44 -4.01
N LEU A 208 -4.91 32.33 -3.26
CA LEU A 208 -6.28 32.51 -3.77
C LEU A 208 -7.05 33.53 -2.90
N PRO A 209 -6.75 34.84 -3.03
CA PRO A 209 -7.34 35.89 -2.20
C PRO A 209 -8.83 36.08 -2.48
N ALA A 210 -9.57 36.61 -1.49
CA ALA A 210 -11.03 36.74 -1.54
C ALA A 210 -11.57 37.51 -2.76
N GLY A 211 -10.82 38.49 -3.28
CA GLY A 211 -11.24 39.27 -4.45
C GLY A 211 -11.12 38.53 -5.80
N VAL A 212 -10.37 37.43 -5.86
CA VAL A 212 -10.15 36.61 -7.07
C VAL A 212 -10.84 35.24 -6.93
N ARG A 213 -11.12 34.83 -5.70
CA ARG A 213 -11.70 33.53 -5.38
C ARG A 213 -13.11 33.37 -5.96
N PRO A 214 -13.40 32.29 -6.70
CA PRO A 214 -14.75 32.03 -7.20
C PRO A 214 -15.76 31.82 -6.06
N ALA A 215 -17.04 32.03 -6.35
CA ALA A 215 -18.11 31.80 -5.38
C ALA A 215 -18.16 30.32 -4.95
N GLY A 216 -18.28 30.07 -3.64
CA GLY A 216 -18.26 28.72 -3.07
C GLY A 216 -16.87 28.08 -2.95
N TRP A 217 -15.80 28.83 -3.24
CA TRP A 217 -14.45 28.42 -2.92
C TRP A 217 -13.99 28.99 -1.58
N HIS A 218 -13.16 28.23 -0.89
CA HIS A 218 -12.59 28.56 0.41
C HIS A 218 -11.09 28.32 0.39
N THR A 219 -10.39 28.97 1.32
CA THR A 219 -8.97 28.71 1.58
C THR A 219 -8.76 28.46 3.05
N VAL A 220 -7.84 27.56 3.38
CA VAL A 220 -7.44 27.27 4.74
C VAL A 220 -5.91 27.33 4.83
N ASP A 221 -5.41 28.22 5.67
CA ASP A 221 -3.98 28.31 5.96
C ASP A 221 -3.60 27.26 7.02
N ALA A 222 -3.12 26.11 6.55
CA ALA A 222 -2.72 24.95 7.35
C ALA A 222 -1.73 24.08 6.54
N PRO A 223 -1.06 23.07 7.13
CA PRO A 223 -0.34 22.08 6.34
C PRO A 223 -1.25 21.50 5.23
N SER A 224 -0.73 21.35 4.02
CA SER A 224 -1.48 20.83 2.85
C SER A 224 -2.07 19.43 3.07
N GLU A 225 -1.42 18.63 3.91
CA GLU A 225 -1.87 17.30 4.33
C GLU A 225 -3.07 17.33 5.29
N ALA A 226 -3.39 18.49 5.88
CA ALA A 226 -4.46 18.59 6.87
C ALA A 226 -5.83 18.19 6.30
N GLU A 227 -6.66 17.60 7.15
CA GLU A 227 -8.05 17.27 6.85
C GLU A 227 -8.95 18.39 7.35
N VAL A 228 -9.84 18.87 6.47
CA VAL A 228 -10.74 19.98 6.78
C VAL A 228 -12.13 19.42 7.06
N SER A 229 -12.75 19.85 8.16
CA SER A 229 -14.11 19.44 8.50
C SER A 229 -15.11 19.90 7.44
N THR A 230 -16.28 19.24 7.40
CA THR A 230 -17.35 19.51 6.44
C THR A 230 -17.94 20.91 6.49
N ASP A 231 -17.58 21.76 7.46
CA ASP A 231 -18.02 23.16 7.52
C ASP A 231 -16.81 24.12 7.51
N ASN A 232 -15.61 23.62 7.22
CA ASN A 232 -14.34 24.32 7.29
C ASN A 232 -14.04 24.96 8.67
N ALA A 233 -14.71 24.51 9.72
CA ALA A 233 -14.62 25.07 11.07
C ALA A 233 -13.49 24.46 11.92
N LEU A 234 -13.04 23.26 11.58
CA LEU A 234 -11.97 22.54 12.26
C LEU A 234 -11.04 21.92 11.22
N VAL A 235 -9.73 22.08 11.42
CA VAL A 235 -8.69 21.56 10.53
C VAL A 235 -7.83 20.60 11.31
N VAL A 236 -7.99 19.31 11.07
CA VAL A 236 -7.22 18.25 11.71
C VAL A 236 -5.83 18.23 11.09
N THR A 237 -4.81 18.55 11.89
CA THR A 237 -3.41 18.59 11.46
C THR A 237 -2.66 17.31 11.81
N SER A 238 -3.19 16.50 12.73
CA SER A 238 -2.71 15.15 13.01
C SER A 238 -3.80 14.34 13.72
N ALA A 239 -3.92 13.06 13.38
CA ALA A 239 -4.74 12.09 14.08
C ALA A 239 -3.97 10.78 14.23
N SER A 240 -3.37 10.51 15.39
CA SER A 240 -2.39 9.42 15.57
C SER A 240 -2.53 8.68 16.91
N ASN A 241 -2.32 7.36 16.87
CA ASN A 241 -2.07 6.48 18.01
C ASN A 241 -0.56 6.24 18.29
N LYS A 242 0.32 6.88 17.50
CA LYS A 242 1.79 6.88 17.53
C LYS A 242 2.51 5.61 17.07
N ASP A 243 1.79 4.53 16.83
CA ASP A 243 2.39 3.24 16.52
C ASP A 243 1.97 2.75 15.12
N GLU A 244 1.47 3.64 14.26
CA GLU A 244 1.07 3.28 12.89
C GLU A 244 2.25 2.89 12.00
N ALA A 245 3.44 3.43 12.31
CA ALA A 245 4.69 3.02 11.69
C ALA A 245 5.31 1.77 12.35
N ALA A 246 4.61 1.12 13.30
CA ALA A 246 5.25 0.24 14.26
C ALA A 246 5.02 -1.26 14.07
N GLY A 247 4.59 -1.69 12.87
CA GLY A 247 4.52 -3.11 12.46
C GLY A 247 4.14 -4.05 13.59
N ARG A 248 2.90 -3.92 14.10
CA ARG A 248 2.53 -4.40 15.43
C ARG A 248 2.26 -5.89 15.47
N MET A 249 2.79 -6.56 16.49
CA MET A 249 2.44 -7.93 16.82
C MET A 249 1.06 -8.04 17.47
N ALA A 250 0.28 -9.05 17.07
CA ALA A 250 -0.96 -9.42 17.73
C ALA A 250 -0.67 -10.49 18.80
N LEU A 251 -0.35 -10.07 20.03
CA LEU A 251 -0.17 -10.99 21.17
C LEU A 251 -1.48 -11.13 21.95
N GLY A 252 -1.86 -12.40 22.23
CA GLY A 252 -2.81 -12.93 23.23
C GLY A 252 -3.94 -12.04 23.78
N GLU A 253 -5.17 -12.54 23.69
CA GLU A 253 -6.44 -11.79 23.77
C GLU A 253 -6.31 -10.45 23.04
N VAL A 254 -6.89 -10.38 21.84
CA VAL A 254 -7.45 -9.13 21.37
C VAL A 254 -8.43 -8.71 22.47
N SER A 255 -7.95 -8.04 23.52
CA SER A 255 -8.80 -7.11 24.22
C SER A 255 -9.22 -6.21 23.07
N GLY A 256 -10.46 -6.38 22.62
CA GLY A 256 -11.10 -5.53 21.62
C GLY A 256 -11.25 -4.10 22.15
N GLY A 257 -10.31 -3.66 22.97
CA GLY A 257 -10.16 -2.33 23.48
C GLY A 257 -9.77 -1.45 22.32
N THR A 258 -10.71 -0.58 21.98
CA THR A 258 -10.47 0.61 21.21
C THR A 258 -9.15 1.27 21.61
N ARG A 259 -8.33 1.67 20.63
CA ARG A 259 -7.09 2.40 20.89
C ARG A 259 -7.34 3.90 20.95
N PRO A 260 -6.75 4.63 21.90
CA PRO A 260 -6.85 6.08 21.91
C PRO A 260 -6.15 6.68 20.69
N VAL A 261 -6.80 7.64 20.04
CA VAL A 261 -6.27 8.45 18.95
C VAL A 261 -6.13 9.86 19.46
N ARG A 262 -4.89 10.39 19.46
CA ARG A 262 -4.65 11.80 19.71
C ARG A 262 -4.93 12.59 18.44
N ILE A 263 -5.80 13.59 18.56
CA ILE A 263 -6.15 14.51 17.49
C ILE A 263 -5.59 15.88 17.85
N SER A 264 -4.82 16.45 16.95
CA SER A 264 -4.39 17.85 16.96
C SER A 264 -5.11 18.57 15.83
N ALA A 265 -5.65 19.74 16.12
CA ALA A 265 -6.38 20.52 15.13
C ALA A 265 -6.16 22.02 15.31
N VAL A 266 -6.58 22.78 14.30
CA VAL A 266 -6.65 24.23 14.30
C VAL A 266 -8.10 24.63 14.08
N VAL A 267 -8.57 25.67 14.77
CA VAL A 267 -9.87 26.32 14.53
C VAL A 267 -9.60 27.61 13.76
N PRO A 268 -9.81 27.65 12.43
CA PRO A 268 -9.39 28.79 11.61
C PRO A 268 -9.99 30.12 12.05
N ALA A 269 -11.24 30.11 12.54
CA ALA A 269 -11.95 31.32 12.96
C ALA A 269 -11.31 32.02 14.18
N THR A 270 -10.62 31.28 15.05
CA THR A 270 -10.06 31.81 16.30
C THR A 270 -8.54 31.66 16.40
N GLY A 271 -7.92 30.85 15.54
CA GLY A 271 -6.52 30.45 15.65
C GLY A 271 -6.22 29.51 16.81
N ALA A 272 -7.24 28.97 17.49
CA ALA A 272 -7.05 28.03 18.58
C ALA A 272 -6.51 26.69 18.06
N ASN A 273 -5.63 26.05 18.84
CA ASN A 273 -4.97 24.79 18.48
C ASN A 273 -5.32 23.67 19.47
N PRO A 274 -6.59 23.19 19.50
CA PRO A 274 -6.97 22.14 20.42
C PRO A 274 -6.22 20.84 20.12
N ALA A 275 -5.87 20.13 21.19
CA ALA A 275 -5.40 18.76 21.14
C ALA A 275 -6.19 17.93 22.15
N PHE A 276 -6.76 16.81 21.69
CA PHE A 276 -7.59 15.94 22.52
C PHE A 276 -7.34 14.48 22.15
N VAL A 277 -7.79 13.58 23.02
CA VAL A 277 -7.70 12.14 22.80
C VAL A 277 -9.11 11.59 22.67
N VAL A 278 -9.34 10.87 21.58
CA VAL A 278 -10.58 10.14 21.34
C VAL A 278 -10.32 8.67 21.57
N LEU A 279 -11.26 7.98 22.21
CA LEU A 279 -11.34 6.53 22.22
C LEU A 279 -12.45 6.16 21.21
N PRO A 280 -12.14 5.73 19.96
CA PRO A 280 -13.13 5.31 18.97
C PRO A 280 -14.07 4.19 19.44
N ALA A 281 -15.15 4.54 20.15
CA ALA A 281 -16.19 3.59 20.48
C ALA A 281 -17.19 3.53 19.31
N ALA A 282 -17.56 2.33 18.88
CA ALA A 282 -18.70 2.19 17.97
C ALA A 282 -19.93 2.79 18.66
N GLN A 283 -20.60 3.74 18.00
CA GLN A 283 -21.88 4.28 18.50
C GLN A 283 -22.92 3.16 18.68
N ARG A 284 -22.81 2.09 17.87
CA ARG A 284 -23.63 0.89 17.92
C ARG A 284 -22.74 -0.36 17.81
N PRO A 285 -22.40 -1.00 18.94
CA PRO A 285 -21.63 -2.23 18.93
C PRO A 285 -22.31 -3.32 18.10
N GLY A 286 -21.68 -3.76 17.02
CA GLY A 286 -22.21 -4.78 16.09
C GLY A 286 -22.58 -4.26 14.70
N ASP A 287 -22.84 -2.96 14.53
CA ASP A 287 -23.06 -2.37 13.21
C ASP A 287 -21.78 -2.48 12.37
N GLY A 288 -21.89 -3.09 11.19
CA GLY A 288 -20.75 -3.37 10.32
C GLY A 288 -19.94 -4.64 10.69
N ALA A 289 -20.35 -5.43 11.68
CA ALA A 289 -19.69 -6.70 12.02
C ALA A 289 -19.97 -7.82 11.00
N ALA A 290 -21.08 -7.74 10.26
CA ALA A 290 -21.42 -8.69 9.21
C ALA A 290 -20.33 -8.78 8.13
N ALA A 291 -20.10 -9.95 7.53
CA ALA A 291 -19.17 -10.08 6.42
C ALA A 291 -19.53 -9.12 5.26
N SER A 292 -18.52 -8.65 4.53
CA SER A 292 -18.78 -7.82 3.35
C SER A 292 -19.47 -8.66 2.27
N PRO A 293 -20.55 -8.17 1.61
CA PRO A 293 -21.15 -8.89 0.49
C PRO A 293 -20.20 -9.03 -0.70
N ALA A 294 -19.17 -8.17 -0.81
CA ALA A 294 -18.10 -8.30 -1.80
C ALA A 294 -17.22 -9.55 -1.59
N ARG A 295 -17.29 -10.17 -0.41
CA ARG A 295 -16.57 -11.39 -0.03
C ARG A 295 -17.52 -12.26 0.78
N PRO A 296 -18.50 -12.90 0.11
CA PRO A 296 -19.45 -13.75 0.81
C PRO A 296 -18.71 -14.85 1.57
N ALA A 297 -19.27 -15.29 2.69
CA ALA A 297 -18.74 -16.46 3.38
C ALA A 297 -18.65 -17.63 2.38
N PRO A 298 -17.62 -18.48 2.47
CA PRO A 298 -17.51 -19.61 1.57
C PRO A 298 -18.81 -20.41 1.61
N ALA A 299 -19.39 -20.68 0.43
CA ALA A 299 -20.42 -21.71 0.34
C ALA A 299 -19.80 -23.02 0.85
N GLU A 300 -20.54 -23.82 1.64
CA GLU A 300 -20.11 -25.18 1.95
C GLU A 300 -19.74 -25.88 0.65
N VAL A 301 -18.44 -26.13 0.42
CA VAL A 301 -18.00 -26.91 -0.73
C VAL A 301 -18.40 -28.35 -0.47
N ARG A 302 -19.60 -28.73 -0.91
CA ARG A 302 -19.99 -30.13 -1.07
C ARG A 302 -19.50 -30.59 -2.44
N GLY A 303 -18.22 -30.99 -2.53
CA GLY A 303 -17.64 -31.43 -3.80
C GLY A 303 -16.31 -32.16 -3.69
N ALA A 304 -16.37 -33.45 -4.05
CA ALA A 304 -15.33 -34.45 -4.34
C ALA A 304 -13.88 -34.19 -3.89
N ALA A 305 -13.43 -35.02 -2.94
CA ALA A 305 -12.04 -35.16 -2.53
C ALA A 305 -11.10 -35.43 -3.72
N PRO A 306 -9.89 -34.85 -3.75
CA PRO A 306 -8.83 -35.33 -4.62
C PRO A 306 -8.47 -36.78 -4.22
N ALA A 307 -8.16 -37.60 -5.22
CA ALA A 307 -7.80 -38.99 -5.01
C ALA A 307 -6.44 -39.12 -4.31
N ALA A 308 -6.44 -39.86 -3.19
CA ALA A 308 -5.33 -40.55 -2.53
C ALA A 308 -4.17 -39.69 -1.96
N GLY A 309 -4.49 -38.79 -1.04
CA GLY A 309 -3.60 -38.37 0.06
C GLY A 309 -4.16 -38.83 1.41
N PRO A 310 -3.36 -38.84 2.51
CA PRO A 310 -3.91 -39.03 3.84
C PRO A 310 -4.99 -37.97 4.10
N ASP A 311 -6.07 -38.37 4.77
CA ASP A 311 -7.18 -37.48 5.14
C ASP A 311 -6.64 -36.18 5.76
N PRO A 312 -6.92 -35.00 5.17
CA PRO A 312 -6.51 -33.72 5.74
C PRO A 312 -6.96 -33.54 7.19
N ALA A 313 -8.05 -34.20 7.61
CA ALA A 313 -8.52 -34.18 8.99
C ALA A 313 -7.59 -34.92 9.98
N GLY A 314 -6.67 -35.76 9.49
CA GLY A 314 -5.72 -36.53 10.30
C GLY A 314 -4.34 -35.89 10.46
N THR A 315 -4.12 -34.71 9.89
CA THR A 315 -2.81 -34.03 9.92
C THR A 315 -2.95 -32.54 10.19
N THR A 316 -1.89 -31.91 10.67
CA THR A 316 -1.87 -30.45 10.92
C THR A 316 -1.41 -29.65 9.71
N ILE A 317 -0.96 -30.32 8.64
CA ILE A 317 -0.38 -29.67 7.45
C ILE A 317 -1.30 -29.73 6.23
N ASP A 318 -1.19 -28.72 5.37
CA ASP A 318 -1.81 -28.71 4.06
C ASP A 318 -1.05 -29.67 3.11
N VAL A 319 -1.57 -30.89 2.91
CA VAL A 319 -0.93 -31.92 2.07
C VAL A 319 -0.97 -31.58 0.58
N ASP A 320 -2.01 -30.85 0.15
CA ASP A 320 -2.23 -30.45 -1.25
C ASP A 320 -1.61 -29.08 -1.60
N ARG A 321 -0.77 -28.55 -0.70
CA ARG A 321 -0.14 -27.23 -0.85
C ARG A 321 0.72 -27.15 -2.12
N ALA A 322 0.77 -25.95 -2.70
CA ALA A 322 1.74 -25.62 -3.74
C ALA A 322 3.10 -25.15 -3.19
N CYS A 323 3.17 -24.71 -1.93
CA CYS A 323 4.39 -24.16 -1.34
C CYS A 323 5.24 -25.25 -0.68
N ALA A 324 6.56 -25.18 -0.85
CA ALA A 324 7.48 -26.27 -0.56
C ALA A 324 7.47 -26.68 0.93
N VAL A 325 7.54 -25.69 1.83
CA VAL A 325 7.54 -25.91 3.27
C VAL A 325 6.11 -25.82 3.81
N PRO A 326 5.58 -26.88 4.46
CA PRO A 326 4.21 -26.89 4.95
C PRO A 326 4.02 -25.91 6.09
N ARG A 327 2.91 -25.19 6.05
CA ARG A 327 2.41 -24.42 7.18
C ARG A 327 1.90 -25.39 8.26
N ASN A 328 1.98 -24.97 9.53
CA ASN A 328 1.40 -25.69 10.69
C ASN A 328 2.01 -27.08 10.95
N ASP A 329 3.24 -27.33 10.49
CA ASP A 329 4.00 -28.51 10.89
C ASP A 329 4.71 -28.23 12.23
N PRO A 330 4.35 -28.90 13.33
CA PRO A 330 5.01 -28.68 14.62
C PRO A 330 6.50 -29.07 14.64
N LYS A 331 6.97 -29.79 13.62
CA LYS A 331 8.39 -30.15 13.45
C LYS A 331 9.17 -29.10 12.65
N VAL A 332 8.49 -28.11 12.09
CA VAL A 332 9.08 -27.05 11.27
C VAL A 332 8.61 -25.71 11.82
N MET A 333 9.40 -25.16 12.75
CA MET A 333 9.14 -23.86 13.34
C MET A 333 10.26 -22.89 13.01
N SER A 334 9.86 -21.65 12.77
CA SER A 334 10.72 -20.55 12.38
C SER A 334 11.07 -19.71 13.61
N LEU A 335 12.35 -19.43 13.81
CA LEU A 335 12.80 -18.55 14.90
C LEU A 335 12.44 -17.11 14.57
N GLN A 336 11.71 -16.42 15.44
CA GLN A 336 11.48 -14.98 15.31
C GLN A 336 12.73 -14.21 15.76
N PRO A 337 13.46 -13.52 14.86
CA PRO A 337 14.58 -12.69 15.26
C PRO A 337 14.08 -11.45 16.01
N SER A 338 14.89 -10.95 16.94
CA SER A 338 14.79 -9.54 17.33
C SER A 338 15.25 -8.64 16.18
N PRO A 339 14.89 -7.34 16.18
CA PRO A 339 15.38 -6.39 15.18
C PRO A 339 16.92 -6.39 15.05
N GLN A 340 17.63 -6.50 16.18
CA GLN A 340 19.10 -6.52 16.20
C GLN A 340 19.67 -7.80 15.60
N MET A 341 18.99 -8.95 15.76
CA MET A 341 19.40 -10.20 15.11
C MET A 341 19.24 -10.10 13.59
N ALA A 342 18.14 -9.53 13.12
CA ALA A 342 17.91 -9.31 11.69
C ALA A 342 18.91 -8.29 11.09
N GLU A 343 19.18 -7.17 11.78
CA GLU A 343 20.21 -6.20 11.39
C GLU A 343 21.59 -6.82 11.31
N TRP A 344 21.99 -7.56 12.35
CA TRP A 344 23.25 -8.31 12.36
C TRP A 344 23.38 -9.28 11.18
N ALA A 345 22.32 -10.03 10.86
CA ALA A 345 22.35 -10.98 9.76
C ALA A 345 22.53 -10.26 8.41
N ILE A 346 21.77 -9.19 8.18
CA ILE A 346 21.85 -8.39 6.95
C ILE A 346 23.23 -7.73 6.82
N ASP A 347 23.75 -7.12 7.88
CA ASP A 347 25.06 -6.48 7.89
C ASP A 347 26.18 -7.46 7.51
N LEU A 348 26.15 -8.69 8.06
CA LEU A 348 27.13 -9.71 7.69
C LEU A 348 26.87 -10.25 6.27
N ALA A 349 25.62 -10.40 5.85
CA ALA A 349 25.29 -10.92 4.53
C ALA A 349 25.86 -10.01 3.43
N VAL A 350 25.61 -8.70 3.49
CA VAL A 350 26.08 -7.74 2.48
C VAL A 350 27.62 -7.60 2.45
N GLN A 351 28.30 -8.10 3.49
CA GLN A 351 29.76 -8.16 3.57
C GLN A 351 30.34 -9.49 3.10
N GLY A 352 29.51 -10.48 2.76
CA GLY A 352 29.98 -11.84 2.46
C GLY A 352 30.54 -12.58 3.69
N GLN A 353 30.07 -12.21 4.90
CA GLN A 353 30.59 -12.70 6.18
C GLN A 353 29.55 -13.45 7.02
N LEU A 354 28.37 -13.75 6.47
CA LEU A 354 27.31 -14.48 7.19
C LEU A 354 27.57 -16.00 7.13
N THR A 355 28.71 -16.40 7.68
CA THR A 355 29.21 -17.79 7.66
C THR A 355 29.14 -18.45 9.04
N VAL A 356 28.25 -17.96 9.91
CA VAL A 356 28.03 -18.57 11.24
C VAL A 356 27.65 -20.04 11.07
N PRO A 357 28.32 -20.99 11.77
CA PRO A 357 27.96 -22.39 11.70
C PRO A 357 26.61 -22.63 12.39
N ARG A 358 25.67 -23.24 11.66
CA ARG A 358 24.46 -23.84 12.18
C ARG A 358 24.73 -25.33 12.40
N PRO A 359 24.65 -25.86 13.64
CA PRO A 359 24.76 -27.29 13.87
C PRO A 359 23.56 -28.03 13.24
N ALA A 360 23.71 -29.33 13.03
CA ALA A 360 22.55 -30.17 12.68
C ALA A 360 21.49 -30.06 13.78
N GLY A 361 20.22 -29.95 13.41
CA GLY A 361 19.15 -29.74 14.38
C GLY A 361 18.98 -28.29 14.85
N TRP A 362 19.58 -27.30 14.16
CA TRP A 362 19.55 -25.90 14.61
C TRP A 362 18.11 -25.42 14.86
N ASN A 363 17.87 -24.88 16.06
CA ASN A 363 16.56 -24.45 16.56
C ASN A 363 15.43 -25.51 16.42
N GLY A 364 15.78 -26.79 16.58
CA GLY A 364 14.81 -27.90 16.47
C GLY A 364 14.41 -28.26 15.04
N SER A 365 15.03 -27.64 14.02
CA SER A 365 14.77 -27.97 12.61
C SER A 365 15.35 -29.33 12.21
N PRO A 366 14.84 -30.00 11.17
CA PRO A 366 15.43 -31.24 10.65
C PRO A 366 16.65 -31.02 9.72
N LEU A 367 17.24 -29.82 9.72
CA LEU A 367 18.37 -29.48 8.85
C LEU A 367 19.67 -30.17 9.30
N ALA A 368 20.46 -30.61 8.32
CA ALA A 368 21.88 -30.94 8.52
C ALA A 368 22.68 -29.69 8.89
N ALA A 369 23.94 -29.83 9.32
CA ALA A 369 24.78 -28.68 9.60
C ALA A 369 25.07 -27.86 8.33
N TYR A 370 25.10 -26.53 8.45
CA TYR A 370 25.33 -25.61 7.33
C TYR A 370 25.84 -24.25 7.81
N THR A 371 26.16 -23.36 6.87
CA THR A 371 26.31 -21.92 7.12
C THR A 371 25.36 -21.18 6.17
N PRO A 372 24.76 -20.04 6.57
CA PRO A 372 23.82 -19.31 5.70
C PRO A 372 24.40 -18.99 4.33
N GLN A 373 25.58 -18.37 4.25
CA GLN A 373 26.26 -18.09 2.98
C GLN A 373 26.99 -19.30 2.36
N GLY A 374 27.06 -20.42 3.06
CA GLY A 374 27.44 -21.70 2.44
C GLY A 374 26.30 -22.30 1.62
N LEU A 375 25.04 -22.13 2.07
CA LEU A 375 23.85 -22.53 1.30
C LEU A 375 23.43 -21.50 0.24
N PHE A 376 23.67 -20.22 0.51
CA PHE A 376 23.27 -19.09 -0.33
C PHE A 376 24.47 -18.15 -0.54
N PRO A 377 25.44 -18.55 -1.39
CA PRO A 377 26.64 -17.74 -1.64
C PRO A 377 26.29 -16.39 -2.28
N SER A 378 26.90 -15.30 -1.79
CA SER A 378 26.71 -13.97 -2.39
C SER A 378 27.11 -13.96 -3.87
N HIS A 379 26.36 -13.22 -4.69
CA HIS A 379 26.70 -12.96 -6.08
C HIS A 379 27.44 -11.62 -6.21
N ASP A 380 28.30 -11.53 -7.22
CA ASP A 380 28.99 -10.28 -7.54
C ASP A 380 28.03 -9.27 -8.20
N LEU A 381 28.21 -7.99 -7.90
CA LEU A 381 27.47 -6.91 -8.55
C LEU A 381 28.13 -6.49 -9.86
N SER A 382 27.32 -6.32 -10.90
CA SER A 382 27.69 -5.61 -12.11
C SER A 382 28.09 -4.17 -11.76
N GLY A 383 29.33 -3.80 -12.08
CA GLY A 383 29.93 -2.52 -11.67
C GLY A 383 30.77 -2.59 -10.38
N GLY A 384 30.84 -3.76 -9.71
CA GLY A 384 31.56 -3.93 -8.45
C GLY A 384 30.82 -3.34 -7.24
N GLY A 385 31.45 -3.32 -6.08
CA GLY A 385 30.84 -2.82 -4.84
C GLY A 385 29.98 -3.86 -4.13
N ARG A 386 29.06 -3.39 -3.27
CA ARG A 386 28.17 -4.25 -2.46
C ARG A 386 26.81 -3.58 -2.27
N VAL A 387 25.82 -4.39 -1.89
CA VAL A 387 24.51 -3.90 -1.46
C VAL A 387 24.67 -3.09 -0.17
N PRO A 388 24.12 -1.86 -0.05
CA PRO A 388 24.02 -1.18 1.23
C PRO A 388 23.08 -1.95 2.16
N ALA A 389 23.49 -2.18 3.41
CA ALA A 389 22.67 -2.92 4.40
C ALA A 389 21.27 -2.30 4.55
N GLN A 390 21.17 -0.98 4.43
CA GLN A 390 19.97 -0.18 4.57
C GLN A 390 18.95 -0.48 3.47
N ILE A 391 19.38 -0.86 2.25
CA ILE A 391 18.46 -1.34 1.21
C ILE A 391 17.83 -2.66 1.64
N MET A 392 18.65 -3.62 2.07
CA MET A 392 18.16 -4.92 2.54
C MET A 392 17.26 -4.79 3.78
N LEU A 393 17.62 -3.91 4.72
CA LEU A 393 16.79 -3.58 5.89
C LEU A 393 15.47 -2.92 5.50
N GLY A 394 15.50 -2.02 4.51
CA GLY A 394 14.31 -1.40 3.95
C GLY A 394 13.38 -2.41 3.29
N ILE A 395 13.93 -3.39 2.57
CA ILE A 395 13.17 -4.53 2.01
C ILE A 395 12.57 -5.35 3.16
N ALA A 396 13.36 -5.79 4.13
CA ALA A 396 12.86 -6.60 5.25
C ALA A 396 11.74 -5.89 6.03
N ALA A 397 11.88 -4.58 6.25
CA ALA A 397 10.84 -3.75 6.85
C ALA A 397 9.57 -3.70 5.99
N GLN A 398 9.71 -3.54 4.68
CA GLN A 398 8.60 -3.43 3.74
C GLN A 398 7.86 -4.75 3.51
N GLU A 399 8.61 -5.85 3.46
CA GLU A 399 8.10 -7.19 3.15
C GLU A 399 7.34 -7.79 4.33
N SER A 400 7.87 -7.68 5.55
CA SER A 400 7.31 -8.41 6.69
C SER A 400 7.43 -7.71 8.03
N ASN A 401 7.77 -6.42 8.09
CA ASN A 401 8.18 -5.75 9.33
C ASN A 401 9.40 -6.43 10.00
N MET A 402 10.28 -7.07 9.22
CA MET A 402 11.43 -7.87 9.70
C MET A 402 11.03 -9.14 10.47
N TRP A 403 9.80 -9.62 10.29
CA TRP A 403 9.35 -10.89 10.84
C TRP A 403 9.77 -12.08 9.99
N GLN A 404 10.31 -13.11 10.65
CA GLN A 404 10.68 -14.38 10.02
C GLN A 404 9.69 -15.49 10.43
N ALA A 405 9.17 -15.41 11.65
CA ALA A 405 8.03 -16.19 12.11
C ALA A 405 6.78 -15.31 12.08
N SER A 406 5.62 -15.94 12.23
CA SER A 406 4.33 -15.26 12.33
C SER A 406 4.39 -14.12 13.33
N GLN A 407 3.72 -13.00 13.01
CA GLN A 407 3.54 -11.86 13.91
C GLN A 407 2.94 -12.15 15.30
N HIS A 408 2.55 -13.39 15.59
CA HIS A 408 2.13 -13.86 16.91
C HIS A 408 3.28 -14.39 17.79
N ALA A 409 4.45 -14.70 17.22
CA ALA A 409 5.61 -15.20 17.95
C ALA A 409 6.50 -14.04 18.40
N VAL A 410 6.75 -13.88 19.71
CA VAL A 410 7.64 -12.81 20.22
C VAL A 410 9.09 -13.06 19.83
N ASP A 411 9.89 -11.99 19.84
CA ASP A 411 11.32 -12.07 19.56
C ASP A 411 11.98 -13.15 20.43
N GLY A 412 12.72 -14.06 19.79
CA GLY A 412 13.38 -15.21 20.43
C GLY A 412 12.53 -16.48 20.52
N GLU A 413 11.22 -16.40 20.29
CA GLU A 413 10.34 -17.58 20.23
C GLU A 413 10.27 -18.16 18.82
N SER A 414 9.87 -19.43 18.74
CA SER A 414 9.63 -20.08 17.45
C SER A 414 8.14 -20.22 17.18
N GLY A 415 7.75 -20.05 15.93
CA GLY A 415 6.36 -20.18 15.50
C GLY A 415 6.25 -20.69 14.08
N ASN A 416 5.06 -20.57 13.51
CA ASN A 416 4.90 -20.74 12.07
C ASN A 416 5.74 -19.68 11.33
N PHE A 417 6.20 -19.94 10.11
CA PHE A 417 6.92 -18.91 9.35
C PHE A 417 5.99 -17.75 8.96
N GLU A 418 6.56 -16.55 8.83
CA GLU A 418 5.85 -15.42 8.20
C GLU A 418 5.67 -15.72 6.71
N GLN A 419 4.46 -15.51 6.18
CA GLN A 419 4.06 -16.06 4.88
C GLN A 419 3.35 -15.05 3.99
N GLY A 420 3.65 -15.12 2.70
CA GLY A 420 2.99 -14.37 1.62
C GLY A 420 2.30 -15.31 0.64
N GLY A 421 1.00 -15.08 0.41
CA GLY A 421 0.25 -15.73 -0.67
C GLY A 421 0.14 -17.27 -0.64
N PHE A 422 0.32 -17.93 0.51
CA PHE A 422 0.38 -19.41 0.60
C PHE A 422 -0.85 -20.14 0.04
N TYR A 423 -2.05 -19.54 0.19
CA TYR A 423 -3.32 -20.13 -0.27
C TYR A 423 -3.74 -19.65 -1.67
N GLY A 424 -2.93 -18.81 -2.34
CA GLY A 424 -3.22 -18.26 -3.68
C GLY A 424 -4.56 -17.56 -3.82
N ASN A 425 -5.09 -17.07 -2.69
CA ASN A 425 -6.45 -16.58 -2.63
C ASN A 425 -6.57 -15.08 -2.91
N HIS A 426 -5.46 -14.42 -3.26
CA HIS A 426 -5.38 -13.00 -3.62
C HIS A 426 -6.16 -12.06 -2.67
N GLY A 427 -6.12 -12.39 -1.38
CA GLY A 427 -6.79 -11.65 -0.32
C GLY A 427 -8.20 -12.16 0.03
N ASP A 428 -8.82 -13.01 -0.79
CA ASP A 428 -10.12 -13.64 -0.50
C ASP A 428 -9.98 -14.89 0.39
N ASN A 429 -10.14 -14.72 1.69
CA ASN A 429 -10.01 -15.83 2.65
C ASN A 429 -11.16 -16.85 2.59
N SER A 430 -12.15 -16.67 1.72
CA SER A 430 -13.19 -17.67 1.47
C SER A 430 -12.77 -18.72 0.43
N VAL A 431 -11.71 -18.43 -0.34
CA VAL A 431 -11.23 -19.30 -1.41
C VAL A 431 -9.82 -19.77 -1.07
N VAL A 432 -9.52 -21.00 -1.48
CA VAL A 432 -8.15 -21.52 -1.56
C VAL A 432 -7.93 -21.91 -3.02
N ASP A 433 -6.90 -21.34 -3.63
CA ASP A 433 -6.43 -21.72 -4.96
C ASP A 433 -4.92 -21.88 -4.94
N PHE A 434 -4.47 -23.08 -4.58
CA PHE A 434 -3.04 -23.38 -4.52
C PHE A 434 -2.33 -23.20 -5.86
N SER A 435 -3.02 -23.24 -7.00
CA SER A 435 -2.38 -23.01 -8.30
C SER A 435 -1.83 -21.59 -8.43
N GLN A 436 -2.45 -20.64 -7.73
CA GLN A 436 -2.08 -19.23 -7.71
C GLN A 436 -1.22 -18.84 -6.49
N ALA A 437 -0.77 -19.80 -5.69
CA ALA A 437 -0.02 -19.52 -4.46
C ALA A 437 1.35 -18.89 -4.75
N ASP A 438 1.62 -17.71 -4.19
CA ASP A 438 2.89 -16.99 -4.38
C ASP A 438 4.07 -17.70 -3.69
N CYS A 439 3.81 -18.21 -2.47
CA CYS A 439 4.76 -18.95 -1.64
C CYS A 439 5.93 -18.10 -1.13
N GLY A 440 5.65 -16.90 -0.64
CA GLY A 440 6.64 -16.03 0.02
C GLY A 440 6.95 -16.51 1.44
N TYR A 441 8.23 -16.61 1.79
CA TYR A 441 8.70 -17.08 3.10
C TYR A 441 9.59 -16.07 3.82
N GLY A 442 9.29 -15.85 5.11
CA GLY A 442 10.19 -15.19 6.06
C GLY A 442 10.38 -13.70 5.81
N MET A 443 11.45 -13.15 6.38
CA MET A 443 11.60 -11.70 6.49
C MET A 443 11.91 -10.97 5.18
N MET A 444 12.46 -11.69 4.21
CA MET A 444 12.73 -11.19 2.87
C MET A 444 11.63 -11.59 1.86
N GLN A 445 10.58 -12.29 2.30
CA GLN A 445 9.50 -12.84 1.47
C GLN A 445 10.01 -13.55 0.20
N VAL A 446 10.92 -14.52 0.38
CA VAL A 446 11.50 -15.29 -0.74
C VAL A 446 10.43 -16.18 -1.38
N THR A 447 10.16 -16.00 -2.68
CA THR A 447 9.11 -16.71 -3.45
C THR A 447 9.68 -17.64 -4.53
N ASP A 448 10.60 -17.16 -5.36
CA ASP A 448 11.25 -17.95 -6.42
C ASP A 448 11.94 -19.17 -5.81
N GLY A 449 11.74 -20.36 -6.39
CA GLY A 449 12.30 -21.60 -5.85
C GLY A 449 11.54 -22.21 -4.67
N MET A 450 10.48 -21.57 -4.18
CA MET A 450 9.75 -22.01 -2.98
C MET A 450 8.44 -22.76 -3.26
N ARG A 451 8.15 -23.08 -4.53
CA ARG A 451 7.03 -23.96 -4.92
C ARG A 451 7.46 -25.43 -4.94
N VAL A 452 6.54 -26.35 -4.62
CA VAL A 452 6.74 -27.81 -4.62
C VAL A 452 7.30 -28.36 -5.94
N PRO A 453 6.84 -27.95 -7.14
CA PRO A 453 7.44 -28.45 -8.39
C PRO A 453 8.79 -27.81 -8.70
N ASP A 454 9.14 -26.68 -8.08
CA ASP A 454 10.39 -25.97 -8.35
C ASP A 454 11.60 -26.75 -7.82
N ARG A 455 12.70 -26.69 -8.57
CA ARG A 455 13.95 -27.41 -8.30
C ARG A 455 15.17 -26.47 -8.28
N SER A 456 14.96 -25.16 -8.39
CA SER A 456 16.03 -24.16 -8.29
C SER A 456 16.68 -24.14 -6.89
N TYR A 457 15.88 -24.42 -5.85
CA TYR A 457 16.39 -24.72 -4.52
C TYR A 457 16.28 -26.21 -4.17
N THR A 458 17.28 -26.70 -3.47
CA THR A 458 17.21 -28.00 -2.78
C THR A 458 16.23 -27.94 -1.62
N GLN A 459 15.73 -29.10 -1.17
CA GLN A 459 14.86 -29.18 0.00
C GLN A 459 15.50 -28.57 1.26
N GLN A 460 16.82 -28.74 1.42
CA GLN A 460 17.56 -28.13 2.53
C GLN A 460 17.54 -26.60 2.45
N GLN A 461 17.72 -26.03 1.25
CA GLN A 461 17.66 -24.58 1.03
C GLN A 461 16.24 -24.04 1.30
N GLN A 462 15.21 -24.67 0.72
CA GLN A 462 13.82 -24.27 0.95
C GLN A 462 13.48 -24.26 2.45
N LEU A 463 13.87 -25.32 3.17
CA LEU A 463 13.63 -25.40 4.60
C LEU A 463 14.44 -24.36 5.39
N ALA A 464 15.71 -24.13 5.04
CA ALA A 464 16.54 -23.11 5.69
C ALA A 464 15.97 -21.70 5.49
N ILE A 465 15.51 -21.35 4.28
CA ILE A 465 14.82 -20.07 3.98
C ILE A 465 13.62 -19.87 4.90
N ALA A 466 12.86 -20.93 5.18
CA ALA A 466 11.65 -20.83 5.99
C ALA A 466 11.93 -20.71 7.50
N VAL A 467 12.97 -21.35 8.03
CA VAL A 467 13.17 -21.48 9.50
C VAL A 467 14.31 -20.67 10.09
N ASP A 468 15.29 -20.23 9.29
CA ASP A 468 16.45 -19.45 9.74
C ASP A 468 16.47 -18.06 9.11
N TYR A 469 16.25 -17.03 9.92
CA TYR A 469 16.31 -15.62 9.49
C TYR A 469 17.64 -15.28 8.80
N ALA A 470 18.76 -15.88 9.19
CA ALA A 470 20.06 -15.63 8.57
C ALA A 470 20.16 -16.26 7.17
N ALA A 471 19.62 -17.46 6.99
CA ALA A 471 19.53 -18.10 5.68
C ALA A 471 18.57 -17.34 4.75
N ASN A 472 17.44 -16.88 5.30
CA ASN A 472 16.48 -16.04 4.59
C ASN A 472 17.12 -14.71 4.14
N ALA A 473 17.91 -14.05 4.99
CA ALA A 473 18.67 -12.85 4.63
C ALA A 473 19.63 -13.10 3.46
N ALA A 474 20.36 -14.21 3.49
CA ALA A 474 21.34 -14.56 2.46
C ALA A 474 20.66 -14.89 1.12
N ALA A 475 19.52 -15.60 1.13
CA ALA A 475 18.73 -15.85 -0.07
C ALA A 475 18.13 -14.55 -0.65
N GLY A 476 17.55 -13.70 0.20
CA GLY A 476 17.05 -12.37 -0.21
C GLY A 476 18.14 -11.48 -0.82
N LEU A 477 19.37 -11.58 -0.29
CA LEU A 477 20.53 -10.87 -0.84
C LEU A 477 20.85 -11.33 -2.27
N GLN A 478 20.88 -12.64 -2.53
CA GLN A 478 21.11 -13.17 -3.88
C GLN A 478 20.06 -12.64 -4.86
N ILE A 479 18.78 -12.66 -4.48
CA ILE A 479 17.68 -12.16 -5.32
C ILE A 479 17.90 -10.69 -5.66
N LEU A 480 18.20 -9.84 -4.67
CA LEU A 480 18.44 -8.42 -4.92
C LEU A 480 19.67 -8.17 -5.81
N GLN A 481 20.75 -8.92 -5.60
CA GLN A 481 21.95 -8.86 -6.45
C GLN A 481 21.62 -9.26 -7.89
N ASP A 482 20.79 -10.29 -8.07
CA ASP A 482 20.34 -10.74 -9.39
C ASP A 482 19.44 -9.70 -10.06
N LYS A 483 18.53 -9.04 -9.33
CA LYS A 483 17.71 -7.94 -9.88
C LYS A 483 18.55 -6.72 -10.26
N TRP A 484 19.57 -6.37 -9.47
CA TRP A 484 20.55 -5.33 -9.82
C TRP A 484 21.28 -5.66 -11.13
N ASN A 485 21.79 -6.89 -11.24
CA ASN A 485 22.49 -7.36 -12.42
C ASN A 485 21.57 -7.42 -13.65
N GLN A 486 20.35 -7.93 -13.48
CA GLN A 486 19.34 -8.05 -14.53
C GLN A 486 18.95 -6.67 -15.08
N THR A 487 18.59 -5.73 -14.21
CA THR A 487 18.14 -4.40 -14.63
C THR A 487 19.24 -3.62 -15.34
N ARG A 488 20.48 -3.66 -14.82
CA ARG A 488 21.64 -3.04 -15.50
C ARG A 488 21.94 -3.66 -16.85
N ALA A 489 21.87 -5.00 -16.99
CA ALA A 489 22.08 -5.68 -18.26
C ALA A 489 21.06 -5.24 -19.33
N ARG A 490 19.91 -4.72 -18.92
CA ARG A 490 18.84 -4.18 -19.78
C ARG A 490 18.91 -2.66 -19.96
N GLY A 491 19.98 -2.01 -19.49
CA GLY A 491 20.17 -0.56 -19.59
C GLY A 491 19.33 0.26 -18.60
N LEU A 492 18.67 -0.39 -17.64
CA LEU A 492 17.93 0.28 -16.57
C LEU A 492 18.89 0.63 -15.45
N VAL A 493 19.53 1.80 -15.58
CA VAL A 493 20.48 2.34 -14.60
C VAL A 493 19.93 3.66 -14.08
N ALA A 494 19.76 3.77 -12.76
CA ALA A 494 19.39 5.03 -12.11
C ALA A 494 20.65 5.86 -11.83
N ASN A 495 20.56 7.17 -12.08
CA ASN A 495 21.64 8.16 -11.92
C ASN A 495 22.99 7.70 -12.53
N ASP A 496 24.05 7.61 -11.73
CA ASP A 496 25.38 7.14 -12.13
C ASP A 496 25.57 5.62 -11.97
N GLY A 497 24.60 4.93 -11.37
CA GLY A 497 24.63 3.48 -11.18
C GLY A 497 25.71 2.97 -10.24
N ASP A 498 26.26 3.81 -9.36
CA ASP A 498 27.18 3.39 -8.28
C ASP A 498 26.38 2.74 -7.13
N PRO A 499 26.62 1.46 -6.80
CA PRO A 499 25.82 0.74 -5.80
C PRO A 499 25.99 1.27 -4.37
N LYS A 500 26.95 2.15 -4.08
CA LYS A 500 27.08 2.76 -2.75
C LYS A 500 25.95 3.75 -2.43
N TYR A 501 25.28 4.30 -3.45
CA TYR A 501 24.19 5.25 -3.29
C TYR A 501 22.85 4.53 -3.32
N LEU A 502 21.98 4.82 -2.34
CA LEU A 502 20.75 4.11 -2.08
C LEU A 502 19.72 4.34 -3.22
N GLU A 503 19.65 5.56 -3.73
CA GLU A 503 18.79 5.97 -4.85
C GLU A 503 19.08 5.21 -6.15
N ASN A 504 20.29 4.69 -6.33
CA ASN A 504 20.66 3.94 -7.53
C ASN A 504 20.03 2.54 -7.58
N TRP A 505 19.52 2.03 -6.46
CA TRP A 505 18.88 0.73 -6.36
C TRP A 505 17.43 0.70 -6.88
N TRP A 506 16.91 1.84 -7.33
CA TRP A 506 15.50 2.02 -7.68
C TRP A 506 14.92 0.93 -8.59
N PHE A 507 15.56 0.65 -9.72
CA PHE A 507 15.08 -0.34 -10.67
C PHE A 507 15.21 -1.77 -10.14
N ALA A 508 16.25 -2.06 -9.36
CA ALA A 508 16.42 -3.36 -8.72
C ALA A 508 15.31 -3.62 -7.70
N LEU A 509 14.93 -2.61 -6.90
CA LEU A 509 13.81 -2.67 -5.96
C LEU A 509 12.46 -2.86 -6.65
N TRP A 510 12.26 -2.17 -7.77
CA TRP A 510 11.08 -2.35 -8.61
C TRP A 510 10.99 -3.79 -9.12
N ALA A 511 12.09 -4.33 -9.65
CA ALA A 511 12.16 -5.71 -10.12
C ALA A 511 12.13 -6.74 -8.99
N TYR A 512 12.49 -6.37 -7.74
CA TYR A 512 12.38 -7.25 -6.58
C TYR A 512 10.92 -7.57 -6.28
N ASN A 513 10.03 -6.58 -6.35
CA ASN A 513 8.61 -6.77 -6.04
C ASN A 513 7.77 -7.31 -7.21
N THR A 514 7.95 -6.80 -8.43
CA THR A 514 7.11 -7.20 -9.58
C THR A 514 7.85 -8.01 -10.65
N GLY A 515 9.14 -8.23 -10.49
CA GLY A 515 9.98 -8.85 -11.53
C GLY A 515 10.30 -7.90 -12.69
N TYR A 516 11.08 -8.43 -13.63
CA TYR A 516 11.32 -7.85 -14.96
C TYR A 516 10.69 -8.79 -15.99
N HIS A 517 9.79 -8.27 -16.81
CA HIS A 517 9.09 -9.03 -17.85
C HIS A 517 9.90 -8.99 -19.14
N GLU A 518 10.33 -10.15 -19.61
CA GLU A 518 11.13 -10.29 -20.82
C GLU A 518 10.33 -9.96 -22.08
N GLN A 519 11.01 -9.48 -23.12
CA GLN A 519 10.33 -9.17 -24.38
C GLN A 519 9.66 -10.44 -24.95
N GLY A 520 8.35 -10.33 -25.24
CA GLY A 520 7.55 -11.45 -25.74
C GLY A 520 7.03 -12.41 -24.67
N SER A 521 7.26 -12.15 -23.37
CA SER A 521 6.65 -12.92 -22.29
C SER A 521 5.15 -12.62 -22.13
N ASP A 522 4.69 -11.49 -22.65
CA ASP A 522 3.30 -11.03 -22.58
C ASP A 522 2.66 -10.96 -23.96
N ALA A 523 1.41 -11.43 -24.06
CA ALA A 523 0.66 -11.47 -25.32
C ALA A 523 0.29 -10.08 -25.88
N SER A 524 0.24 -9.05 -25.04
CA SER A 524 0.06 -7.65 -25.44
C SER A 524 1.32 -7.02 -26.05
N GLY A 525 2.48 -7.68 -25.89
CA GLY A 525 3.78 -7.15 -26.27
C GLY A 525 4.39 -6.21 -25.24
N ALA A 526 3.76 -6.01 -24.08
CA ALA A 526 4.35 -5.28 -22.96
C ALA A 526 5.58 -6.03 -22.40
N TYR A 527 6.60 -5.28 -22.00
CA TYR A 527 7.84 -5.82 -21.41
C TYR A 527 8.50 -4.75 -20.52
N GLY A 528 9.45 -5.18 -19.68
CA GLY A 528 10.17 -4.31 -18.75
C GLY A 528 9.64 -4.43 -17.33
N LEU A 529 9.65 -3.31 -16.60
CA LEU A 529 9.20 -3.27 -15.21
C LEU A 529 7.68 -3.05 -15.13
N GLY A 530 7.03 -3.67 -14.14
CA GLY A 530 5.57 -3.63 -13.98
C GLY A 530 5.01 -2.23 -13.73
N TRP A 531 3.92 -1.87 -14.42
CA TRP A 531 3.31 -0.52 -14.36
C TRP A 531 2.89 -0.09 -12.95
N THR A 532 2.46 -1.02 -12.11
CA THR A 532 1.99 -0.70 -10.76
C THR A 532 3.05 -0.01 -9.90
N ASN A 533 4.32 -0.38 -10.02
CA ASN A 533 5.39 0.24 -9.23
C ASN A 533 6.02 1.47 -9.91
N ASN A 534 5.45 1.95 -11.02
CA ASN A 534 5.93 3.16 -11.67
C ASN A 534 5.61 4.39 -10.81
N PRO A 535 6.60 5.23 -10.42
CA PRO A 535 6.33 6.44 -9.64
C PRO A 535 5.45 7.47 -10.37
N GLY A 536 5.38 7.40 -11.71
CA GLY A 536 4.47 8.19 -12.54
C GLY A 536 3.08 7.58 -12.72
N ASN A 537 2.79 6.43 -12.10
CA ASN A 537 1.46 5.85 -12.08
C ASN A 537 0.50 6.78 -11.29
N PRO A 538 -0.63 7.21 -11.88
CA PRO A 538 -1.55 8.15 -11.24
C PRO A 538 -2.35 7.57 -10.08
N ASP A 539 -2.14 6.30 -9.70
CA ASP A 539 -2.62 5.74 -8.43
C ASP A 539 -1.81 6.20 -7.22
N TYR A 540 -0.68 6.88 -7.43
CA TYR A 540 0.11 7.56 -6.40
C TYR A 540 0.00 9.08 -6.58
N PRO A 541 -0.13 9.87 -5.50
CA PRO A 541 -0.19 11.33 -5.62
C PRO A 541 1.12 11.87 -6.21
N ALA A 542 1.05 12.64 -7.30
CA ALA A 542 2.23 13.22 -7.93
C ALA A 542 2.91 14.32 -7.07
N ASP A 543 2.22 14.82 -6.05
CA ASP A 543 2.67 15.83 -5.10
C ASP A 543 3.28 15.23 -3.81
N ARG A 544 3.40 13.89 -3.72
CA ARG A 544 3.88 13.21 -2.51
C ARG A 544 5.35 13.49 -2.23
N LYS A 545 5.68 13.62 -0.95
CA LYS A 545 7.07 13.71 -0.47
C LYS A 545 7.68 12.32 -0.41
N VAL A 546 8.99 12.21 -0.17
CA VAL A 546 9.62 10.91 0.14
C VAL A 546 8.92 10.26 1.34
N PHE A 547 8.61 8.97 1.24
CA PHE A 547 7.92 8.23 2.29
C PHE A 547 8.64 8.37 3.65
N LEU A 548 7.88 8.75 4.68
CA LEU A 548 8.32 9.00 6.06
C LEU A 548 9.19 10.25 6.28
N SER A 549 9.50 11.03 5.23
CA SER A 549 10.42 12.17 5.36
C SER A 549 9.82 13.36 6.09
N ALA A 550 8.53 13.60 5.87
CA ALA A 550 7.81 14.66 6.56
C ALA A 550 7.25 14.17 7.89
N THR A 551 6.74 12.94 7.95
CA THR A 551 6.09 12.39 9.14
C THR A 551 6.02 10.87 9.08
N ARG A 552 6.06 10.20 10.25
CA ARG A 552 5.77 8.77 10.35
C ARG A 552 4.30 8.42 10.08
N ASP A 553 3.42 9.42 10.04
CA ASP A 553 2.01 9.23 9.72
C ASP A 553 1.78 8.71 8.29
N ASP A 554 2.77 8.85 7.40
CA ASP A 554 2.73 8.26 6.04
C ASP A 554 2.46 6.74 6.09
N ALA A 555 2.90 6.05 7.15
CA ALA A 555 2.64 4.63 7.37
C ALA A 555 1.15 4.27 7.55
N LYS A 556 0.26 5.26 7.75
CA LYS A 556 -1.21 5.08 7.74
C LYS A 556 -1.78 4.94 6.33
N THR A 557 -1.07 5.48 5.34
CA THR A 557 -1.48 5.51 3.94
C THR A 557 -0.33 5.07 3.02
N PRO A 558 0.30 3.90 3.29
CA PRO A 558 1.47 3.45 2.52
C PRO A 558 1.13 3.23 1.04
N ASN A 559 -0.16 3.04 0.74
CA ASN A 559 -0.73 2.93 -0.59
C ASN A 559 -0.62 4.23 -1.42
N HIS A 560 -0.11 5.34 -0.86
CA HIS A 560 0.21 6.56 -1.62
C HIS A 560 1.61 6.54 -2.25
N TRP A 561 2.45 5.55 -1.92
CA TRP A 561 3.80 5.39 -2.46
C TRP A 561 3.93 4.06 -3.19
N SER A 562 4.76 4.02 -4.23
CA SER A 562 5.17 2.77 -4.88
C SER A 562 6.05 1.91 -3.96
N TYR A 563 6.22 0.63 -4.29
CA TYR A 563 7.09 -0.25 -3.51
C TYR A 563 8.53 0.29 -3.34
N PRO A 564 9.24 0.73 -4.42
CA PRO A 564 10.60 1.27 -4.27
C PRO A 564 10.67 2.48 -3.34
N GLU A 565 9.69 3.38 -3.43
CA GLU A 565 9.62 4.56 -2.55
C GLU A 565 9.50 4.19 -1.08
N ARG A 566 8.68 3.17 -0.76
CA ARG A 566 8.51 2.72 0.61
C ARG A 566 9.79 2.08 1.15
N VAL A 567 10.46 1.24 0.36
CA VAL A 567 11.75 0.64 0.75
C VAL A 567 12.80 1.72 1.03
N ILE A 568 12.92 2.72 0.16
CA ILE A 568 13.84 3.85 0.35
C ILE A 568 13.48 4.65 1.60
N GLY A 569 12.19 4.90 1.86
CA GLY A 569 11.72 5.54 3.08
C GLY A 569 12.10 4.75 4.33
N TRP A 570 11.92 3.43 4.35
CA TRP A 570 12.36 2.60 5.47
C TRP A 570 13.88 2.60 5.65
N ALA A 571 14.65 2.52 4.56
CA ALA A 571 16.10 2.62 4.59
C ALA A 571 16.60 3.94 5.21
N ALA A 572 15.85 5.04 5.01
CA ALA A 572 16.18 6.37 5.55
C ALA A 572 15.69 6.61 6.99
N TYR A 573 14.50 6.11 7.34
CA TYR A 573 13.81 6.50 8.59
C TYR A 573 13.65 5.38 9.62
N SER A 574 14.00 4.15 9.27
CA SER A 574 13.91 2.94 10.09
C SER A 574 12.49 2.57 10.52
N LEU A 575 12.18 1.28 10.49
CA LEU A 575 10.94 0.74 11.05
C LEU A 575 10.90 0.96 12.58
N LEU A 576 9.71 1.14 13.16
CA LEU A 576 9.56 1.04 14.62
C LEU A 576 9.16 -0.39 15.00
N ARG A 577 9.82 -0.97 15.99
CA ARG A 577 9.48 -2.29 16.57
C ARG A 577 9.30 -2.15 18.08
N TYR A 578 8.40 -2.95 18.64
CA TYR A 578 8.17 -2.95 20.08
C TYR A 578 9.32 -3.66 20.80
N ASP A 579 10.00 -2.94 21.68
CA ASP A 579 10.99 -3.49 22.59
C ASP A 579 10.26 -4.08 23.80
N PHE A 580 10.19 -5.41 23.85
CA PHE A 580 9.53 -6.16 24.92
C PHE A 580 10.21 -6.02 26.29
N ILE A 581 11.50 -5.69 26.32
CA ILE A 581 12.27 -5.52 27.56
C ILE A 581 11.98 -4.13 28.15
N ASN A 582 11.99 -3.10 27.31
CA ASN A 582 11.81 -1.71 27.74
C ASN A 582 10.37 -1.19 27.63
N HIS A 583 9.45 -2.01 27.13
CA HIS A 583 8.03 -1.71 26.94
C HIS A 583 7.75 -0.44 26.12
N LYS A 584 8.52 -0.20 25.06
CA LYS A 584 8.40 0.99 24.21
C LYS A 584 8.70 0.66 22.75
N TYR A 585 8.17 1.45 21.83
CA TYR A 585 8.59 1.38 20.43
C TYR A 585 9.93 2.09 20.22
N VAL A 586 10.83 1.43 19.50
CA VAL A 586 12.17 1.93 19.16
C VAL A 586 12.46 1.71 17.69
N GLU A 587 13.46 2.41 17.17
CA GLU A 587 13.99 2.13 15.82
C GLU A 587 14.56 0.72 15.76
N ALA A 588 14.17 -0.01 14.72
CA ALA A 588 14.52 -1.41 14.53
C ALA A 588 15.98 -1.60 14.11
N PHE A 589 16.53 -0.62 13.40
CA PHE A 589 17.89 -0.64 12.85
C PHE A 589 18.43 0.78 12.63
N SER A 590 19.75 0.86 12.45
CA SER A 590 20.49 2.10 12.20
C SER A 590 20.14 2.69 10.84
N ARG A 591 19.78 3.97 10.82
CA ARG A 591 19.41 4.70 9.60
C ARG A 591 20.60 4.92 8.68
N GLY A 592 20.35 4.98 7.37
CA GLY A 592 21.33 5.50 6.42
C GLY A 592 21.55 7.00 6.64
N HIS A 593 22.78 7.48 6.52
CA HIS A 593 23.08 8.91 6.45
C HIS A 593 22.99 9.41 5.01
N TRP A 594 22.13 10.39 4.76
CA TRP A 594 21.88 10.99 3.43
C TRP A 594 22.42 12.42 3.39
N ALA A 595 23.21 12.74 2.36
CA ALA A 595 23.70 14.12 2.19
C ALA A 595 22.64 15.07 1.61
N ASN A 596 21.67 14.57 0.84
CA ASN A 596 20.65 15.37 0.17
C ASN A 596 19.32 14.59 0.08
N LEU A 597 18.40 14.76 1.04
CA LEU A 597 16.99 14.39 0.87
C LEU A 597 16.13 15.55 0.36
N ASP A 598 16.75 16.72 0.14
CA ASP A 598 16.10 17.96 -0.33
C ASP A 598 16.28 18.20 -1.85
N ALA A 599 16.84 17.25 -2.60
CA ALA A 599 16.92 17.38 -4.06
C ALA A 599 15.56 16.99 -4.70
N PRO A 600 15.01 17.80 -5.61
CA PRO A 600 13.71 17.52 -6.23
C PRO A 600 13.80 16.24 -7.08
N GLN A 601 12.69 15.49 -7.06
CA GLN A 601 12.41 14.31 -7.88
C GLN A 601 12.59 14.58 -9.39
#